data_AF-A0A0D7QBJ1-F1
#
_entry.id   AF-A0A0D7QBJ1-F1
#
_cell.length_a   1.000
_cell.length_b   1.000
_cell.length_c   1.000
_cell.angle_alpha   90.00
_cell.angle_beta   90.00
_cell.angle_gamma   90.00
#
_symmetry.space_group_name_H-M   'P 1'
#
loop_
_entity.id
_entity.type
_entity.pdbx_description
1 polymer ?
#
loop_
_entity_poly.entity_id
_entity_poly.type
_entity_poly.pdbx_seq_one_letter_code
_entity_poly.pdbx_strand_id
1 'polypeptide(L)' 'MTVADEIIREIRAQQGRTELELAELLFGPCKAAQQRINPTCRKLVAKGRLVRTGKGGPSDPFTYHLPRRTNG' A
#
# COMPACT_ATOMS: atom_id res chain seq x y z
N MET A 1 -2.45 16.48 -5.76
CA MET A 1 -1.92 15.36 -4.96
C MET A 1 -2.48 14.07 -5.55
N THR A 2 -1.66 13.04 -5.78
CA THR A 2 -2.14 11.79 -6.40
C THR A 2 -2.42 10.71 -5.34
N VAL A 3 -3.26 9.73 -5.66
CA VAL A 3 -3.49 8.55 -4.81
C VAL A 3 -2.17 7.83 -4.47
N ALA A 4 -1.20 7.83 -5.40
CA ALA A 4 0.12 7.25 -5.16
C ALA A 4 0.90 8.00 -4.07
N ASP A 5 0.83 9.33 -4.06
CA ASP A 5 1.49 10.17 -3.05
C ASP A 5 0.86 9.95 -1.67
N GLU A 6 -0.47 9.85 -1.63
CA GLU A 6 -1.22 9.59 -0.40
C GLU A 6 -0.90 8.20 0.17
N ILE A 7 -0.87 7.16 -0.66
CA ILE A 7 -0.46 5.81 -0.23
C ILE A 7 0.95 5.86 0.39
N ILE A 8 1.91 6.52 -0.27
CA ILE A 8 3.28 6.64 0.26
C ILE A 8 3.28 7.40 1.59
N ARG A 9 2.47 8.45 1.73
CA ARG A 9 2.34 9.21 2.98
C ARG A 9 1.81 8.32 4.10
N GLU A 10 0.76 7.54 3.86
CA GLU A 10 0.18 6.66 4.87
C GLU A 10 1.11 5.50 5.27
N ILE A 11 1.86 4.93 4.31
CA ILE A 11 2.87 3.90 4.61
C ILE A 11 4.07 4.48 5.35
N ARG A 12 4.42 5.75 5.09
CA ARG A 12 5.46 6.45 5.86
C ARG A 12 5.02 6.67 7.30
N ALA A 13 3.76 7.02 7.51
CA ALA A 13 3.19 7.19 8.85
C ALA A 13 3.12 5.86 9.61
N GLN A 14 2.74 4.78 8.94
CA GLN A 14 2.71 3.44 9.53
C GLN A 14 3.04 2.37 8.48
N GLN A 15 4.13 1.64 8.73
CA GLN A 15 4.57 0.51 7.92
C GLN A 15 3.62 -0.68 8.10
N GLY A 16 3.52 -1.55 7.08
CA GLY A 16 2.80 -2.81 7.18
C GLY A 16 1.29 -2.71 6.96
N ARG A 17 0.78 -1.59 6.43
CA ARG A 17 -0.64 -1.49 6.07
C ARG A 17 -0.98 -2.38 4.89
N THR A 18 -2.20 -2.88 4.89
CA THR A 18 -2.84 -3.62 3.80
C THR A 18 -3.51 -2.68 2.81
N GLU A 19 -3.88 -3.20 1.64
CA GLU A 19 -4.69 -2.45 0.66
C GLU A 19 -6.06 -2.03 1.20
N LEU A 20 -6.67 -2.85 2.06
CA LEU A 20 -7.97 -2.54 2.66
C LEU A 20 -7.85 -1.34 3.61
N GLU A 21 -6.89 -1.38 4.54
CA GLU A 21 -6.66 -0.27 5.47
C GLU A 21 -6.32 1.04 4.75
N LEU A 22 -5.50 0.96 3.69
CA LEU A 22 -5.21 2.12 2.85
C LEU A 22 -6.48 2.65 2.17
N ALA A 23 -7.38 1.77 1.72
CA ALA A 23 -8.62 2.16 1.06
C ALA A 23 -9.57 2.85 2.04
N GLU A 24 -9.66 2.31 3.26
CA GLU A 24 -10.46 2.89 4.33
C GLU A 24 -9.95 4.28 4.75
N LEU A 25 -8.63 4.46 4.84
CA LEU A 25 -8.04 5.76 5.17
C LEU A 25 -8.24 6.82 4.09
N LEU A 26 -8.12 6.43 2.81
CA LEU A 26 -8.14 7.39 1.70
C LEU A 26 -9.55 7.70 1.19
N PHE A 27 -10.47 6.74 1.29
CA PHE A 27 -11.80 6.85 0.68
C PHE A 27 -12.95 6.61 1.68
N GLY A 28 -12.63 6.35 2.95
CA GLY A 28 -13.61 5.95 3.96
C GLY A 28 -13.97 4.47 3.89
N PRO A 29 -14.81 3.98 4.82
CA PRO A 29 -15.15 2.57 4.97
C PRO A 29 -15.95 2.06 3.77
N CYS A 30 -15.26 1.55 2.75
CA CYS A 30 -15.87 0.99 1.55
C CYS A 30 -14.99 -0.11 0.95
N LYS A 31 -15.45 -1.37 1.01
CA LYS A 31 -14.72 -2.51 0.44
C LYS A 31 -14.48 -2.40 -1.06
N ALA A 32 -15.35 -1.69 -1.80
CA ALA A 32 -15.16 -1.44 -3.23
C ALA A 32 -13.98 -0.51 -3.53
N ALA A 33 -13.52 0.29 -2.55
CA ALA A 33 -12.39 1.19 -2.71
C ALA A 33 -11.05 0.44 -2.80
N GLN A 34 -10.96 -0.79 -2.29
CA GLN A 34 -9.74 -1.61 -2.39
C GLN A 34 -9.32 -1.81 -3.85
N GLN A 35 -10.27 -2.09 -4.75
CA GLN A 35 -9.99 -2.28 -6.18
C GLN A 35 -9.36 -1.05 -6.85
N ARG A 36 -9.56 0.15 -6.27
CA ARG A 36 -8.97 1.40 -6.78
C ARG A 36 -7.50 1.56 -6.35
N ILE A 37 -7.09 0.93 -5.25
CA ILE A 37 -5.73 1.01 -4.71
C ILE A 37 -4.83 -0.08 -5.26
N ASN A 38 -5.34 -1.30 -5.48
CA ASN A 38 -4.53 -2.46 -5.88
C ASN A 38 -3.62 -2.18 -7.10
N PRO A 39 -4.11 -1.57 -8.20
CA PRO A 39 -3.24 -1.28 -9.35
C PRO A 39 -2.14 -0.27 -9.01
N THR A 40 -2.44 0.70 -8.15
CA THR A 40 -1.50 1.74 -7.72
C THR A 40 -0.41 1.16 -6.82
N CYS A 41 -0.78 0.36 -5.82
CA CYS A 41 0.18 -0.39 -4.99
C CYS A 41 1.09 -1.28 -5.83
N ARG A 42 0.53 -2.04 -6.78
CA ARG A 42 1.31 -2.89 -7.69
C ARG A 42 2.31 -2.07 -8.52
N LYS A 43 1.90 -0.91 -9.05
CA LYS A 43 2.79 0.00 -9.79
C LYS A 43 3.90 0.57 -8.91
N LEU A 44 3.59 0.93 -7.66
CA LEU A 44 4.59 1.45 -6.71
C LEU A 44 5.64 0.39 -6.34
N VAL A 45 5.21 -0.86 -6.16
CA VAL A 45 6.12 -2.00 -5.95
C VAL A 45 7.01 -2.23 -7.18
N ALA A 46 6.42 -2.26 -8.38
CA ALA A 46 7.18 -2.44 -9.63
C ALA A 46 8.23 -1.34 -9.85
N LYS A 47 7.97 -0.11 -9.36
CA LYS A 47 8.91 1.02 -9.41
C LYS A 47 9.92 1.03 -8.26
N GLY A 48 9.94 0.02 -7.39
CA GLY A 48 10.80 -0.03 -6.21
C GLY A 48 10.49 1.06 -5.17
N ARG A 49 9.30 1.67 -5.22
CA ARG A 49 8.87 2.74 -4.29
C ARG A 49 8.22 2.20 -3.04
N LEU A 50 7.71 0.97 -3.11
CA LEU A 50 7.23 0.19 -1.97
C LEU A 50 7.79 -1.24 -2.06
N VAL A 51 7.90 -1.88 -0.92
CA VAL A 51 8.11 -3.32 -0.80
C VAL A 51 6.81 -3.93 -0.30
N ARG A 52 6.46 -5.09 -0.84
CA ARG A 52 5.26 -5.82 -0.44
C ARG A 52 5.64 -7.18 0.13
N THR A 53 4.99 -7.58 1.21
CA THR A 53 5.15 -8.88 1.88
C THR A 53 3.79 -9.56 2.04
N GLY A 54 3.77 -10.84 2.41
CA GLY A 54 2.54 -11.67 2.47
C GLY A 54 2.19 -12.32 1.13
N LYS A 55 1.13 -13.13 1.11
CA LYS A 55 0.70 -13.91 -0.08
C LYS A 55 -0.45 -13.30 -0.87
N GLY A 56 -1.21 -12.37 -0.29
CA GLY A 56 -2.31 -11.66 -0.96
C GLY A 56 -3.66 -12.36 -0.90
N GLY A 57 -3.88 -13.25 0.07
CA GLY A 57 -5.16 -13.92 0.31
C GLY A 57 -5.96 -13.29 1.46
N PRO A 58 -7.24 -13.65 1.64
CA PRO A 58 -8.06 -13.13 2.75
C PRO A 58 -7.47 -13.39 4.14
N SER A 59 -6.76 -14.51 4.32
CA SER A 59 -6.10 -14.89 5.57
C SER A 59 -4.64 -14.45 5.68
N ASP A 60 -4.06 -13.91 4.60
CA ASP A 60 -2.67 -13.43 4.53
C ASP A 60 -2.60 -12.29 3.50
N PRO A 61 -3.19 -11.12 3.82
CA PRO A 61 -3.25 -10.01 2.89
C PRO A 61 -1.85 -9.46 2.64
N PHE A 62 -1.67 -8.85 1.48
CA PHE A 62 -0.43 -8.13 1.23
C PHE A 62 -0.30 -6.95 2.20
N THR A 63 0.89 -6.80 2.78
CA THR A 63 1.26 -5.62 3.55
C THR A 63 2.38 -4.85 2.85
N TYR A 64 2.39 -3.53 3.03
CA TYR A 64 3.24 -2.63 2.27
C TYR A 64 4.18 -1.83 3.17
N HIS A 65 5.40 -1.66 2.69
CA HIS A 65 6.48 -1.00 3.42
C HIS A 65 7.25 -0.05 2.51
N LEU A 66 7.87 0.97 3.09
CA LEU A 66 8.91 1.72 2.39
C LEU A 66 10.14 0.82 2.19
N PRO A 67 10.85 0.94 1.05
CA PRO A 67 12.15 0.30 0.88
C PRO A 67 13.09 0.71 2.02
N ARG A 68 13.84 -0.25 2.56
CA ARG A 68 14.93 0.10 3.48
C ARG A 68 15.94 0.94 2.71
N ARG A 69 16.39 2.05 3.28
CA ARG A 69 17.58 2.74 2.77
C ARG A 69 18.75 1.80 3.00
N THR A 70 19.22 1.13 1.95
CA THR A 70 20.56 0.56 1.97
C THR A 70 21.50 1.76 1.89
N ASN A 71 22.14 2.10 3.01
CA ASN A 71 23.31 2.97 2.97
C ASN A 71 24.36 2.20 2.17
N GLY A 72 24.54 2.57 0.90
CA GLY A 72 25.69 2.21 0.09
C GLY A 72 26.76 3.28 0.24
#